data_AF-A0A7X4JTS3-F1
#
_entry.id   AF-A0A7X4JTS3-F1
#
_cell.length_a   1.000
_cell.length_b   1.000
_cell.length_c   1.000
_cell.angle_alpha   90.00
_cell.angle_beta   90.00
_cell.angle_gamma   90.00
#
_symmetry.space_group_name_H-M   'P 1'
#
loop_
_entity.id
_entity.type
_entity.pdbx_description
1 polymer ?
#
loop_
_entity_poly.entity_id
_entity_poly.type
_entity_poly.pdbx_seq_one_letter_code
_entity_poly.pdbx_strand_id
1 'polypeptide(L)'
;MKLRNHVTTPLSFLLVLVAAAALLGVPLQAQQDDREFIPVTDAMLQDPDPDDWLMWRRTLNTWGFSPLDQIDRGNVAGLRLVWTRPLGPGLQQGTPLVYDGVLYMPNPRDIIQAIDAVSGDLVWEHRRERPDDLADYMIGSLIDTNRNIAIHGNYLFDSTSDDWVIAIDARTGEVAWETMVLDYTVNPANQTSGPIVADGKVISGRSCSPRGGPNACVIVAHDAATGDELWRRRLIPGPGEFGDETWGGVPFEERRHVGAWMVPS
;
A
#
# COMPACT_ATOMS: atom_id res chain seq x y z
N MET A 1 -13.22 -86.00 27.62
CA MET A 1 -13.68 -86.04 26.22
C MET A 1 -15.10 -86.61 26.16
N LYS A 2 -16.11 -85.75 26.27
CA LYS A 2 -17.52 -85.92 25.83
C LYS A 2 -18.26 -84.61 26.11
N LEU A 3 -18.97 -84.14 25.09
CA LEU A 3 -19.70 -82.87 24.97
C LEU A 3 -21.14 -82.96 25.51
N ARG A 4 -21.75 -81.76 25.59
CA ARG A 4 -23.18 -81.37 25.65
C ARG A 4 -23.73 -81.09 27.05
N ASN A 5 -24.54 -80.06 27.30
CA ASN A 5 -25.01 -78.88 26.57
C ASN A 5 -25.67 -78.04 27.67
N HIS A 6 -25.40 -76.73 27.77
CA HIS A 6 -26.15 -75.83 28.65
C HIS A 6 -26.95 -74.83 27.82
N VAL A 7 -28.20 -74.69 28.27
CA VAL A 7 -29.29 -73.84 27.80
C VAL A 7 -28.92 -72.37 27.98
N THR A 8 -29.28 -71.51 27.03
CA THR A 8 -29.33 -70.06 27.23
C THR A 8 -30.67 -69.48 26.75
N THR A 9 -31.29 -68.72 27.66
CA THR A 9 -32.45 -67.84 27.54
C THR A 9 -32.11 -66.58 26.73
N PRO A 10 -33.07 -65.92 26.06
CA PRO A 10 -32.82 -64.65 25.36
C PRO A 10 -33.03 -63.46 26.31
N LEU A 11 -32.13 -62.47 26.24
CA LEU A 11 -32.31 -61.15 26.85
C LEU A 11 -32.47 -60.11 25.73
N SER A 12 -33.60 -59.42 25.75
CA SER A 12 -33.99 -58.36 24.82
C SER A 12 -33.09 -57.12 24.98
N PHE A 13 -32.53 -56.61 23.89
CA PHE A 13 -31.87 -55.30 23.85
C PHE A 13 -32.80 -54.23 23.28
N LEU A 14 -33.02 -53.18 24.07
CA LEU A 14 -33.72 -51.95 23.72
C LEU A 14 -32.80 -51.10 22.82
N LEU A 15 -33.23 -50.76 21.60
CA LEU A 15 -32.55 -49.78 20.74
C LEU A 15 -33.02 -48.36 21.09
N VAL A 16 -32.10 -47.51 21.55
CA VAL A 16 -32.30 -46.06 21.67
C VAL A 16 -31.88 -45.42 20.35
N LEU A 17 -32.83 -44.80 19.65
CA LEU A 17 -32.60 -43.99 18.46
C LEU A 17 -32.07 -42.60 18.87
N VAL A 18 -30.81 -42.31 18.54
CA VAL A 18 -30.26 -40.93 18.59
C VAL A 18 -30.49 -40.30 17.22
N ALA A 19 -31.37 -39.30 17.15
CA ALA A 19 -31.55 -38.50 15.95
C ALA A 19 -30.43 -37.45 15.85
N ALA A 20 -29.54 -37.61 14.88
CA ALA A 20 -28.55 -36.59 14.53
C ALA A 20 -29.22 -35.48 13.69
N ALA A 21 -29.36 -34.29 14.26
CA ALA A 21 -29.77 -33.11 13.51
C ALA A 21 -28.58 -32.63 12.67
N ALA A 22 -28.65 -32.82 11.35
CA ALA A 22 -27.70 -32.24 10.41
C ALA A 22 -27.98 -30.73 10.29
N LEU A 23 -27.15 -29.92 10.94
CA LEU A 23 -27.07 -28.49 10.67
C LEU A 23 -26.49 -28.31 9.26
N LEU A 24 -27.37 -28.07 8.28
CA LEU A 24 -26.97 -27.63 6.95
C LEU A 24 -26.35 -26.23 7.12
N GLY A 25 -25.02 -26.17 7.10
CA GLY A 25 -24.29 -24.91 6.99
C GLY A 25 -24.64 -24.27 5.66
N VAL A 26 -25.31 -23.12 5.71
CA VAL A 26 -25.44 -22.25 4.54
C VAL A 26 -24.03 -21.72 4.26
N PRO A 27 -23.42 -21.96 3.09
CA PRO A 27 -22.16 -21.31 2.76
C PRO A 27 -22.42 -19.81 2.72
N LEU A 28 -21.66 -19.05 3.51
CA LEU A 28 -21.56 -17.61 3.35
C LEU A 28 -20.85 -17.39 2.00
N GLN A 29 -21.62 -17.20 0.94
CA GLN A 29 -21.07 -16.64 -0.29
C GLN A 29 -20.79 -15.17 0.00
N ALA A 30 -19.51 -14.84 0.16
CA ALA A 30 -19.05 -13.47 0.11
C ALA A 30 -19.65 -12.84 -1.15
N GLN A 31 -20.33 -11.71 -0.97
CA GLN A 31 -20.93 -10.96 -2.05
C GLN A 31 -19.74 -10.39 -2.84
N GLN A 32 -19.31 -11.10 -3.89
CA GLN A 32 -18.39 -10.52 -4.85
C GLN A 32 -19.15 -9.38 -5.51
N ASP A 33 -18.65 -8.18 -5.31
CA ASP A 33 -19.16 -7.00 -5.98
C ASP A 33 -18.78 -7.13 -7.46
N ASP A 34 -19.73 -7.56 -8.29
CA ASP A 34 -19.56 -7.75 -9.74
C ASP A 34 -19.42 -6.41 -10.50
N ARG A 35 -19.15 -5.30 -9.80
CA ARG A 35 -18.91 -4.00 -10.41
C ARG A 35 -17.62 -4.03 -11.21
N GLU A 36 -17.73 -3.67 -12.48
CA GLU A 36 -16.58 -3.53 -13.37
C GLU A 36 -15.69 -2.39 -12.85
N PHE A 37 -14.42 -2.71 -12.55
CA PHE A 37 -13.45 -1.69 -12.15
C PHE A 37 -13.18 -0.73 -13.30
N ILE A 38 -13.49 0.55 -13.10
CA ILE A 38 -13.23 1.60 -14.09
C ILE A 38 -11.77 2.05 -13.93
N PRO A 39 -10.94 2.00 -14.99
CA PRO A 39 -9.56 2.48 -14.88
C PRO A 39 -9.49 3.97 -14.56
N VAL A 40 -8.72 4.35 -13.54
CA VAL A 40 -8.56 5.75 -13.13
C VAL A 40 -7.79 6.53 -14.20
N THR A 41 -8.29 7.70 -14.58
CA THR A 41 -7.67 8.57 -15.60
C THR A 41 -7.08 9.84 -14.98
N ASP A 42 -6.19 10.52 -15.70
CA ASP A 42 -5.69 11.84 -15.27
C ASP A 42 -6.83 12.86 -15.03
N ALA A 43 -7.93 12.77 -15.80
CA ALA A 43 -9.09 13.63 -15.60
C ALA A 43 -9.75 13.39 -14.23
N MET A 44 -9.86 12.14 -13.81
CA MET A 44 -10.38 11.78 -12.49
C MET A 44 -9.42 12.21 -11.36
N LEU A 45 -8.10 12.17 -11.58
CA LEU A 45 -7.14 12.69 -10.60
C LEU A 45 -7.23 14.23 -10.43
N GLN A 46 -7.59 14.95 -11.49
CA GLN A 46 -7.81 16.40 -11.45
C GLN A 46 -9.14 16.77 -10.78
N ASP A 47 -10.21 16.08 -11.16
CA ASP A 47 -11.59 16.33 -10.71
C ASP A 47 -12.25 15.01 -10.29
N PRO A 48 -11.90 14.46 -9.11
CA PRO A 48 -12.46 13.20 -8.64
C PRO A 48 -13.90 13.40 -8.20
N ASP A 49 -14.69 12.32 -8.30
CA ASP A 49 -16.02 12.26 -7.69
C ASP A 49 -15.93 12.70 -6.20
N PRO A 50 -16.90 13.48 -5.69
CA PRO A 50 -16.99 13.81 -4.27
C PRO A 50 -16.86 12.61 -3.31
N ASP A 51 -17.32 11.43 -3.73
CA ASP A 51 -17.28 10.20 -2.93
C ASP A 51 -15.90 9.52 -2.93
N ASP A 52 -14.99 9.93 -3.84
CA ASP A 52 -13.65 9.38 -3.98
C ASP A 52 -12.55 10.26 -3.36
N TRP A 53 -11.46 9.61 -2.95
CA TRP A 53 -10.24 10.24 -2.45
C TRP A 53 -9.01 9.57 -3.08
N LEU A 54 -8.66 9.98 -4.30
CA LEU A 54 -7.74 9.25 -5.19
C LEU A 54 -6.23 9.47 -4.94
N MET A 55 -5.85 10.29 -3.98
CA MET A 55 -4.45 10.60 -3.65
C MET A 55 -4.34 11.25 -2.28
N TRP A 56 -3.13 11.36 -1.71
CA TRP A 56 -2.90 11.93 -0.37
C TRP A 56 -3.80 13.13 0.01
N ARG A 57 -3.91 14.11 -0.88
CA ARG A 57 -4.62 15.38 -0.63
C ARG A 57 -5.87 15.56 -1.51
N ARG A 58 -6.46 14.44 -1.96
CA ARG A 58 -7.63 14.30 -2.85
C ARG A 58 -7.45 14.81 -4.28
N THR A 59 -6.93 16.03 -4.46
CA THR A 59 -6.77 16.68 -5.78
C THR A 59 -5.35 17.19 -5.96
N LEU A 60 -4.95 17.41 -7.22
CA LEU A 60 -3.58 17.77 -7.60
C LEU A 60 -3.15 19.18 -7.14
N ASN A 61 -4.08 20.02 -6.69
CA ASN A 61 -3.77 21.29 -6.02
C ASN A 61 -3.37 21.13 -4.54
N THR A 62 -3.37 19.89 -4.04
CA THR A 62 -2.94 19.46 -2.70
C THR A 62 -3.67 20.08 -1.52
N TRP A 63 -4.93 20.51 -1.66
CA TRP A 63 -5.65 21.18 -0.58
C TRP A 63 -6.05 20.27 0.59
N GLY A 64 -6.31 18.99 0.33
CA GLY A 64 -6.90 18.08 1.32
C GLY A 64 -8.28 18.52 1.80
N PHE A 65 -9.11 19.01 0.86
CA PHE A 65 -10.47 19.45 1.09
C PHE A 65 -11.47 18.43 0.53
N SER A 66 -12.44 17.99 1.35
CA SER A 66 -13.60 17.22 0.90
C SER A 66 -14.76 18.17 0.59
N PRO A 67 -15.43 18.05 -0.57
CA PRO A 67 -16.64 18.80 -0.89
C PRO A 67 -17.89 18.24 -0.20
N LEU A 68 -17.82 17.06 0.43
CA LEU A 68 -18.96 16.46 1.13
C LEU A 68 -19.33 17.30 2.36
N ASP A 69 -20.62 17.57 2.53
CA ASP A 69 -21.15 18.44 3.56
C ASP A 69 -22.20 17.78 4.48
N GLN A 70 -22.40 16.46 4.32
CA GLN A 70 -23.34 15.71 5.18
C GLN A 70 -23.00 15.85 6.66
N ILE A 71 -21.70 15.87 7.01
CA ILE A 71 -21.23 16.12 8.37
C ILE A 71 -20.86 17.59 8.50
N ASP A 72 -21.52 18.29 9.41
CA ASP A 72 -21.36 19.72 9.60
C ASP A 72 -21.30 20.11 11.09
N ARG A 73 -21.21 21.42 11.37
CA ARG A 73 -21.14 21.93 12.74
C ARG A 73 -22.39 21.65 13.58
N GLY A 74 -23.54 21.42 12.93
CA GLY A 74 -24.81 21.13 13.57
C GLY A 74 -24.94 19.67 14.01
N ASN A 75 -24.26 18.73 13.34
CA ASN A 75 -24.42 17.30 13.58
C ASN A 75 -23.14 16.53 13.98
N VAL A 76 -21.95 17.14 13.90
CA VAL A 76 -20.66 16.45 14.19
C VAL A 76 -20.60 15.81 15.58
N ALA A 77 -21.31 16.38 16.57
CA ALA A 77 -21.39 15.82 17.92
C ALA A 77 -22.10 14.45 17.98
N GLY A 78 -22.83 14.07 16.93
CA GLY A 78 -23.52 12.78 16.79
C GLY A 78 -22.69 11.69 16.13
N LEU A 79 -21.43 11.96 15.75
CA LEU A 79 -20.56 10.94 15.15
C LEU A 79 -20.36 9.76 16.10
N ARG A 80 -20.46 8.56 15.52
CA ARG A 80 -20.19 7.30 16.19
C ARG A 80 -19.24 6.47 15.35
N LEU A 81 -18.44 5.67 16.04
CA LEU A 81 -17.61 4.67 15.38
C LEU A 81 -18.49 3.68 14.60
N VAL A 82 -18.19 3.49 13.31
CA VAL A 82 -18.89 2.53 12.45
C VAL A 82 -18.18 1.18 12.50
N TRP A 83 -16.86 1.16 12.22
CA TRP A 83 -16.02 -0.02 12.29
C TRP A 83 -14.59 0.35 12.70
N THR A 84 -13.81 -0.63 13.16
CA THR A 84 -12.35 -0.53 13.34
C THR A 84 -11.68 -1.75 12.75
N ARG A 85 -10.45 -1.56 12.26
CA ARG A 85 -9.61 -2.66 11.79
C ARG A 85 -8.20 -2.51 12.37
N PRO A 86 -7.64 -3.58 12.97
CA PRO A 86 -6.25 -3.54 13.44
C PRO A 86 -5.30 -3.46 12.24
N LEU A 87 -4.30 -2.58 12.36
CA LEU A 87 -3.20 -2.47 11.40
C LEU A 87 -1.95 -3.18 11.93
N GLY A 88 -0.98 -3.40 11.05
CA GLY A 88 0.31 -3.96 11.41
C GLY A 88 1.11 -3.05 12.37
N PRO A 89 2.15 -3.60 13.03
CA PRO A 89 3.04 -2.81 13.88
C PRO A 89 3.85 -1.81 13.04
N GLY A 90 4.23 -0.69 13.65
CA GLY A 90 5.09 0.33 13.04
C GLY A 90 4.53 1.74 13.19
N LEU A 91 5.23 2.71 12.59
CA LEU A 91 4.82 4.11 12.61
C LEU A 91 3.70 4.33 11.58
N GLN A 92 2.48 4.49 12.06
CA GLN A 92 1.31 4.73 11.22
C GLN A 92 1.29 6.19 10.75
N GLN A 93 1.70 6.42 9.50
CA GLN A 93 1.66 7.72 8.83
C GLN A 93 0.90 7.68 7.49
N GLY A 94 0.36 6.51 7.12
CA GLY A 94 -0.37 6.28 5.89
C GLY A 94 -1.65 7.13 5.82
N THR A 95 -1.92 7.70 4.64
CA THR A 95 -3.22 8.27 4.31
C THR A 95 -3.99 7.28 3.44
N PRO A 96 -5.24 6.94 3.80
CA PRO A 96 -6.05 6.07 2.97
C PRO A 96 -6.39 6.73 1.64
N LEU A 97 -6.34 5.93 0.57
CA LEU A 97 -6.89 6.25 -0.74
C LEU A 97 -8.25 5.55 -0.85
N VAL A 98 -9.28 6.23 -1.31
CA VAL A 98 -10.62 5.62 -1.49
C VAL A 98 -11.03 5.75 -2.95
N TYR A 99 -11.39 4.62 -3.56
CA TYR A 99 -11.93 4.58 -4.91
C TYR A 99 -13.06 3.55 -5.01
N ASP A 100 -14.22 3.98 -5.49
CA ASP A 100 -15.39 3.14 -5.78
C ASP A 100 -15.85 2.25 -4.61
N GLY A 101 -15.78 2.80 -3.39
CA GLY A 101 -16.15 2.11 -2.15
C GLY A 101 -15.06 1.20 -1.56
N VAL A 102 -13.88 1.13 -2.17
CA VAL A 102 -12.73 0.41 -1.62
C VAL A 102 -11.74 1.41 -1.01
N LEU A 103 -11.38 1.19 0.25
CA LEU A 103 -10.34 1.90 0.97
C LEU A 103 -9.01 1.13 0.85
N TYR A 104 -8.01 1.77 0.26
CA TYR A 104 -6.66 1.27 0.15
C TYR A 104 -5.78 1.93 1.20
N MET A 105 -5.27 1.13 2.14
CA MET A 105 -4.46 1.61 3.26
C MET A 105 -2.99 1.21 3.08
N PRO A 106 -2.08 2.17 2.84
CA PRO A 106 -0.65 1.91 2.96
C PRO A 106 -0.27 1.78 4.42
N ASN A 107 0.37 0.67 4.75
CA ASN A 107 0.80 0.32 6.10
C ASN A 107 2.32 0.29 6.19
N PRO A 108 2.87 0.33 7.42
CA PRO A 108 4.28 0.05 7.63
C PRO A 108 4.70 -1.29 7.02
N ARG A 109 5.99 -1.37 6.66
CA ARG A 109 6.65 -2.58 6.15
C ARG A 109 6.18 -3.06 4.76
N ASP A 110 5.89 -2.11 3.86
CA ASP A 110 5.46 -2.39 2.48
C ASP A 110 4.25 -3.32 2.42
N ILE A 111 3.26 -3.03 3.28
CA ILE A 111 1.97 -3.72 3.32
C ILE A 111 0.91 -2.77 2.77
N ILE A 112 0.08 -3.25 1.86
CA ILE A 112 -1.07 -2.49 1.34
C ILE A 112 -2.31 -3.36 1.51
N GLN A 113 -3.38 -2.78 2.03
CA GLN A 113 -4.64 -3.48 2.27
C GLN A 113 -5.75 -2.79 1.52
N ALA A 114 -6.54 -3.56 0.74
CA ALA A 114 -7.84 -3.12 0.25
C ALA A 114 -8.92 -3.56 1.23
N ILE A 115 -9.78 -2.61 1.60
CA ILE A 115 -10.76 -2.76 2.65
C ILE A 115 -12.10 -2.26 2.10
N ASP A 116 -13.18 -2.98 2.32
CA ASP A 116 -14.52 -2.48 2.04
C ASP A 116 -14.79 -1.25 2.92
N ALA A 117 -15.04 -0.08 2.32
CA ALA A 117 -15.14 1.18 3.07
C ALA A 117 -16.38 1.24 3.98
N VAL A 118 -17.40 0.42 3.70
CA VAL A 118 -18.67 0.39 4.43
C VAL A 118 -18.60 -0.55 5.64
N SER A 119 -18.11 -1.78 5.44
CA SER A 119 -18.06 -2.81 6.49
C SER A 119 -16.75 -2.83 7.27
N GLY A 120 -15.65 -2.38 6.65
CA GLY A 120 -14.30 -2.52 7.19
C GLY A 120 -13.68 -3.91 6.97
N ASP A 121 -14.32 -4.78 6.17
CA ASP A 121 -13.81 -6.11 5.87
C ASP A 121 -12.60 -6.06 4.93
N LEU A 122 -11.64 -6.95 5.14
CA LEU A 122 -10.49 -7.08 4.26
C LEU A 122 -10.91 -7.69 2.92
N VAL A 123 -10.61 -7.01 1.82
CA VAL A 123 -10.76 -7.53 0.45
C VAL A 123 -9.52 -8.32 0.07
N TRP A 124 -8.35 -7.67 0.11
CA TRP A 124 -7.05 -8.30 -0.14
C TRP A 124 -5.93 -7.60 0.65
N GLU A 125 -4.82 -8.31 0.88
CA GLU A 125 -3.59 -7.75 1.44
C GLU A 125 -2.40 -8.10 0.55
N HIS A 126 -1.67 -7.07 0.11
CA HIS A 126 -0.35 -7.20 -0.46
C HIS A 126 0.70 -7.07 0.65
N ARG A 127 1.69 -7.96 0.64
CA ARG A 127 2.84 -7.91 1.55
C ARG A 127 4.10 -8.21 0.76
N ARG A 128 4.99 -7.23 0.69
CA ARG A 128 6.32 -7.42 0.10
C ARG A 128 7.22 -8.19 1.06
N GLU A 129 7.96 -9.16 0.53
CA GLU A 129 9.12 -9.73 1.22
C GLU A 129 10.28 -8.74 1.17
N ARG A 130 10.92 -8.49 2.31
CA ARG A 130 11.92 -7.43 2.43
C ARG A 130 13.23 -8.00 2.94
N PRO A 131 14.39 -7.46 2.51
CA PRO A 131 15.66 -7.83 3.10
C PRO A 131 15.69 -7.51 4.60
N ASP A 132 16.27 -8.40 5.40
CA ASP A 132 16.41 -8.21 6.85
C ASP A 132 17.49 -7.18 7.21
N ASP A 133 18.39 -6.87 6.26
CA ASP A 133 19.57 -6.01 6.44
C ASP A 133 19.34 -4.54 6.03
N LEU A 134 18.10 -4.14 5.69
CA LEU A 134 17.80 -2.75 5.27
C LEU A 134 18.30 -1.71 6.29
N ALA A 135 18.16 -2.00 7.59
CA ALA A 135 18.60 -1.13 8.67
C ALA A 135 20.13 -0.98 8.78
N ASP A 136 20.91 -1.87 8.16
CA ASP A 136 22.37 -1.78 8.13
C ASP A 136 22.85 -0.72 7.13
N TYR A 137 22.03 -0.35 6.14
CA TYR A 137 22.36 0.60 5.08
C TYR A 137 21.59 1.92 5.18
N MET A 138 20.34 1.86 5.63
CA MET A 138 19.40 2.98 5.67
C MET A 138 19.05 3.40 7.09
N ILE A 139 18.30 4.50 7.23
CA ILE A 139 17.86 4.97 8.54
C ILE A 139 16.78 4.01 9.05
N GLY A 140 17.14 3.16 10.04
CA GLY A 140 16.29 2.07 10.52
C GLY A 140 14.91 2.49 11.06
N SER A 141 14.75 3.71 11.59
CA SER A 141 13.43 4.21 12.00
C SER A 141 12.51 4.58 10.83
N LEU A 142 13.05 4.70 9.62
CA LEU A 142 12.33 5.14 8.42
C LEU A 142 12.07 4.02 7.42
N ILE A 143 12.75 2.87 7.51
CA ILE A 143 12.56 1.73 6.58
C ILE A 143 11.15 1.12 6.63
N ASP A 144 10.40 1.40 7.69
CA ASP A 144 9.03 0.91 7.86
C ASP A 144 7.99 2.01 7.62
N THR A 145 8.38 3.24 7.28
CA THR A 145 7.42 4.34 7.12
C THR A 145 6.87 4.38 5.70
N ASN A 146 5.55 4.31 5.56
CA ASN A 146 4.85 4.62 4.30
C ASN A 146 3.71 5.62 4.59
N ARG A 147 3.64 6.70 3.80
CA ARG A 147 2.64 7.77 3.97
C ARG A 147 1.54 7.76 2.92
N ASN A 148 1.80 7.24 1.73
CA ASN A 148 0.89 7.43 0.60
C ASN A 148 1.17 6.39 -0.49
N ILE A 149 0.11 6.04 -1.22
CA ILE A 149 0.13 5.29 -2.47
C ILE A 149 -0.59 6.13 -3.52
N ALA A 150 -0.33 5.87 -4.80
CA ALA A 150 -1.05 6.51 -5.89
C ALA A 150 -1.90 5.50 -6.66
N ILE A 151 -2.88 5.97 -7.43
CA ILE A 151 -3.71 5.14 -8.31
C ILE A 151 -3.75 5.75 -9.71
N HIS A 152 -3.65 4.91 -10.74
CA HIS A 152 -3.88 5.29 -12.14
C HIS A 152 -4.08 4.04 -13.00
N GLY A 153 -4.96 4.11 -13.99
CA GLY A 153 -5.40 2.95 -14.74
C GLY A 153 -5.99 1.91 -13.79
N ASN A 154 -5.50 0.67 -13.88
CA ASN A 154 -5.92 -0.43 -13.03
C ASN A 154 -5.06 -0.62 -11.78
N TYR A 155 -4.06 0.24 -11.58
CA TYR A 155 -2.97 -0.05 -10.67
C TYR A 155 -2.87 0.95 -9.53
N LEU A 156 -2.56 0.41 -8.36
CA LEU A 156 -1.99 1.15 -7.24
C LEU A 156 -0.47 1.16 -7.39
N PHE A 157 0.17 2.26 -7.00
CA PHE A 157 1.61 2.42 -7.05
C PHE A 157 2.17 2.75 -5.69
N ASP A 158 3.28 2.11 -5.36
CA ASP A 158 4.03 2.35 -4.13
C ASP A 158 5.54 2.44 -4.41
N SER A 159 6.27 3.07 -3.51
CA SER A 159 7.73 2.97 -3.44
C SER A 159 8.06 2.07 -2.26
N THR A 160 8.90 1.07 -2.44
CA THR A 160 9.18 0.06 -1.43
C THR A 160 10.43 0.40 -0.62
N SER A 161 10.51 -0.11 0.60
CA SER A 161 11.63 0.21 1.50
C SER A 161 13.00 -0.29 1.04
N ASP A 162 13.05 -1.20 0.07
CA ASP A 162 14.25 -1.67 -0.65
C ASP A 162 14.49 -0.92 -1.98
N ASP A 163 13.88 0.26 -2.16
CA ASP A 163 14.10 1.21 -3.26
C ASP A 163 13.60 0.78 -4.65
N TRP A 164 12.48 0.06 -4.69
CA TRP A 164 11.72 -0.23 -5.91
C TRP A 164 10.51 0.68 -6.04
N VAL A 165 9.99 0.81 -7.28
CA VAL A 165 8.62 1.24 -7.54
C VAL A 165 7.84 0.03 -8.00
N ILE A 166 6.65 -0.17 -7.44
CA ILE A 166 5.79 -1.31 -7.76
C ILE A 166 4.43 -0.83 -8.25
N ALA A 167 3.84 -1.60 -9.16
CA ALA A 167 2.43 -1.50 -9.53
C ALA A 167 1.69 -2.75 -9.09
N ILE A 168 0.57 -2.54 -8.42
CA ILE A 168 -0.30 -3.60 -7.89
C ILE A 168 -1.67 -3.47 -8.54
N ASP A 169 -2.25 -4.55 -9.05
CA ASP A 169 -3.62 -4.54 -9.53
C ASP A 169 -4.57 -4.20 -8.37
N ALA A 170 -5.31 -3.11 -8.52
CA ALA A 170 -6.17 -2.55 -7.46
C ALA A 170 -7.30 -3.52 -7.03
N ARG A 171 -7.64 -4.51 -7.87
CA ARG A 171 -8.70 -5.49 -7.61
C ARG A 171 -8.19 -6.71 -6.87
N THR A 172 -6.95 -7.13 -7.15
CA THR A 172 -6.43 -8.42 -6.67
C THR A 172 -5.31 -8.32 -5.64
N GLY A 173 -4.59 -7.19 -5.59
CA GLY A 173 -3.39 -7.05 -4.75
C GLY A 173 -2.14 -7.71 -5.35
N GLU A 174 -2.22 -8.23 -6.57
CA GLU A 174 -1.09 -8.86 -7.27
C GLU A 174 -0.19 -7.82 -7.93
N VAL A 175 1.14 -8.05 -7.90
CA VAL A 175 2.11 -7.18 -8.55
C VAL A 175 2.02 -7.35 -10.06
N ALA A 176 1.74 -6.26 -10.77
CA ALA A 176 1.74 -6.21 -12.22
C ALA A 176 3.15 -6.00 -12.79
N TRP A 177 3.93 -5.11 -12.17
CA TRP A 177 5.33 -4.87 -12.48
C TRP A 177 6.06 -4.26 -11.28
N GLU A 178 7.38 -4.39 -11.28
CA GLU A 178 8.27 -3.72 -10.33
C GLU A 178 9.57 -3.28 -11.02
N THR A 179 10.06 -2.10 -10.66
CA THR A 179 11.29 -1.52 -11.21
C THR A 179 12.19 -1.03 -10.09
N MET A 180 13.41 -1.58 -10.02
CA MET A 180 14.43 -1.14 -9.07
C MET A 180 14.91 0.27 -9.42
N VAL A 181 14.93 1.16 -8.43
CA VAL A 181 15.38 2.55 -8.64
C VAL A 181 16.82 2.75 -8.19
N LEU A 182 17.19 2.18 -7.05
CA LEU A 182 18.54 2.18 -6.51
C LEU A 182 18.83 0.82 -5.90
N ASP A 183 20.07 0.36 -6.04
CA ASP A 183 20.57 -0.73 -5.20
C ASP A 183 20.84 -0.14 -3.80
N TYR A 184 20.03 -0.52 -2.80
CA TYR A 184 20.13 0.01 -1.44
C TYR A 184 21.47 -0.30 -0.76
N THR A 185 22.23 -1.27 -1.26
CA THR A 185 23.57 -1.60 -0.74
C THR A 185 24.67 -0.70 -1.32
N VAL A 186 24.44 -0.13 -2.51
CA VAL A 186 25.38 0.75 -3.23
C VAL A 186 25.03 2.23 -3.01
N ASN A 187 23.77 2.59 -3.18
CA ASN A 187 23.25 3.95 -3.05
C ASN A 187 22.05 3.99 -2.10
N PRO A 188 22.24 3.71 -0.79
CA PRO A 188 21.13 3.67 0.16
C PRO A 188 20.35 4.99 0.22
N ALA A 189 19.05 4.88 -0.01
CA ALA A 189 18.09 5.95 0.22
C ALA A 189 16.83 5.39 0.89
N ASN A 190 16.30 6.10 1.87
CA ASN A 190 14.97 5.78 2.36
C ASN A 190 13.93 6.37 1.40
N GLN A 191 12.89 5.61 1.07
CA GLN A 191 11.62 6.18 0.66
C GLN A 191 10.68 6.20 1.87
N THR A 192 9.86 7.23 2.01
CA THR A 192 8.88 7.29 3.10
C THR A 192 7.56 7.96 2.72
N SER A 193 7.44 8.52 1.51
CA SER A 193 6.29 9.34 1.11
C SER A 193 5.46 8.74 0.00
N GLY A 194 5.93 7.66 -0.63
CA GLY A 194 5.28 7.08 -1.80
C GLY A 194 5.31 7.99 -3.04
N PRO A 195 4.68 7.52 -4.14
CA PRO A 195 4.66 8.22 -5.42
C PRO A 195 3.47 9.18 -5.56
N ILE A 196 3.54 10.04 -6.58
CA ILE A 196 2.37 10.68 -7.21
C ILE A 196 2.24 10.18 -8.64
N VAL A 197 1.07 10.36 -9.26
CA VAL A 197 0.88 10.14 -10.70
C VAL A 197 0.48 11.43 -11.40
N ALA A 198 1.10 11.69 -12.55
CA ALA A 198 0.72 12.77 -13.47
C ALA A 198 1.01 12.37 -14.91
N ASP A 199 0.04 12.55 -15.80
CA ASP A 199 0.14 12.24 -17.23
C ASP A 199 0.61 10.80 -17.48
N GLY A 200 0.02 9.85 -16.74
CA GLY A 200 0.40 8.44 -16.78
C GLY A 200 1.82 8.13 -16.30
N LYS A 201 2.45 9.00 -15.48
CA LYS A 201 3.81 8.81 -14.96
C LYS A 201 3.80 8.70 -13.45
N VAL A 202 4.39 7.63 -12.93
CA VAL A 202 4.60 7.41 -11.50
C VAL A 202 5.88 8.12 -11.09
N ILE A 203 5.75 9.22 -10.36
CA ILE A 203 6.85 10.09 -9.95
C ILE A 203 7.14 9.88 -8.47
N SER A 204 8.38 9.55 -8.12
CA SER A 204 8.80 9.36 -6.73
C SER A 204 10.16 9.96 -6.45
N GLY A 205 10.32 10.48 -5.23
CA GLY A 205 11.58 11.00 -4.69
C GLY A 205 12.17 10.08 -3.62
N ARG A 206 13.35 10.45 -3.11
CA ARG A 206 14.07 9.71 -2.07
C ARG A 206 14.60 10.61 -0.96
N SER A 207 14.62 10.08 0.25
CA SER A 207 15.41 10.58 1.38
C SER A 207 16.84 10.06 1.24
N CYS A 208 17.71 10.81 0.57
CA CYS A 208 19.08 10.39 0.43
C CYS A 208 19.85 10.51 1.76
N SER A 209 20.19 9.34 2.30
CA SER A 209 21.06 9.19 3.48
C SER A 209 22.46 9.72 3.16
N PRO A 210 23.19 10.27 4.15
CA PRO A 210 24.58 10.65 3.93
C PRO A 210 25.48 9.49 3.48
N ARG A 211 25.06 8.22 3.65
CA ARG A 211 25.79 7.05 3.14
C ARG A 211 25.59 6.82 1.65
N GLY A 212 24.44 7.20 1.08
CA GLY A 212 24.12 7.01 -0.34
C GLY A 212 24.82 7.99 -1.28
N GLY A 213 25.31 9.11 -0.73
CA GLY A 213 26.04 10.13 -1.49
C GLY A 213 25.16 10.85 -2.51
N PRO A 214 25.76 11.53 -3.49
CA PRO A 214 25.02 12.38 -4.44
C PRO A 214 24.10 11.62 -5.39
N ASN A 215 24.39 10.34 -5.64
CA ASN A 215 23.64 9.51 -6.58
C ASN A 215 22.35 8.94 -5.99
N ALA A 216 22.20 8.94 -4.66
CA ALA A 216 20.98 8.53 -3.98
C ALA A 216 19.90 9.64 -3.96
N CYS A 217 20.27 10.91 -4.20
CA CYS A 217 19.34 12.04 -4.22
C CYS A 217 18.72 12.21 -5.62
N VAL A 218 17.70 11.40 -5.93
CA VAL A 218 17.03 11.42 -7.24
C VAL A 218 15.51 11.56 -7.12
N ILE A 219 14.92 12.19 -8.14
CA ILE A 219 13.52 12.04 -8.50
C ILE A 219 13.49 11.23 -9.79
N VAL A 220 12.60 10.25 -9.87
CA VAL A 220 12.41 9.42 -11.07
C VAL A 220 10.96 9.47 -11.50
N ALA A 221 10.73 9.22 -12.79
CA ALA A 221 9.41 8.90 -13.31
C ALA A 221 9.44 7.59 -14.06
N HIS A 222 8.45 6.76 -13.78
CA HIS A 222 8.20 5.54 -14.53
C HIS A 222 6.89 5.66 -15.30
N ASP A 223 6.80 5.03 -16.46
CA ASP A 223 5.55 4.86 -17.16
C ASP A 223 4.60 3.98 -16.31
N ALA A 224 3.38 4.46 -16.07
CA ALA A 224 2.44 3.80 -15.16
C ALA A 224 1.96 2.43 -15.65
N ALA A 225 2.00 2.17 -16.97
CA ALA A 225 1.54 0.91 -17.53
C ALA A 225 2.64 -0.15 -17.56
N THR A 226 3.87 0.26 -17.83
CA THR A 226 5.00 -0.66 -18.10
C THR A 226 6.03 -0.74 -16.99
N GLY A 227 6.14 0.30 -16.16
CA GLY A 227 7.20 0.42 -15.17
C GLY A 227 8.53 0.91 -15.74
N ASP A 228 8.62 1.24 -17.03
CA ASP A 228 9.85 1.72 -17.64
C ASP A 228 10.26 3.09 -17.08
N GLU A 229 11.52 3.24 -16.67
CA GLU A 229 12.05 4.54 -16.24
C GLU A 229 12.11 5.49 -17.45
N LEU A 230 11.28 6.53 -17.42
CA LEU A 230 11.20 7.53 -18.48
C LEU A 230 12.26 8.62 -18.31
N TRP A 231 12.50 9.01 -17.06
CA TRP A 231 13.55 9.96 -16.73
C TRP A 231 13.97 9.86 -15.27
N ARG A 232 15.18 10.36 -15.02
CA ARG A 232 15.77 10.51 -13.69
C ARG A 232 16.44 11.87 -13.57
N ARG A 233 16.14 12.55 -12.47
CA ARG A 233 16.74 13.84 -12.12
C ARG A 233 17.49 13.73 -10.81
N ARG A 234 18.81 13.87 -10.88
CA ARG A 234 19.67 14.08 -9.70
C ARG A 234 19.45 15.48 -9.13
N LEU A 235 19.39 15.57 -7.81
CA LEU A 235 19.13 16.81 -7.08
C LEU A 235 20.41 17.56 -6.69
N ILE A 236 21.53 16.85 -6.57
CA ILE A 236 22.86 17.43 -6.36
C ILE A 236 23.49 17.70 -7.71
N PRO A 237 23.83 18.94 -8.11
CA PRO A 237 24.62 19.24 -9.31
C PRO A 237 25.95 18.49 -9.34
N GLY A 238 26.34 18.05 -10.53
CA GLY A 238 27.56 17.29 -10.80
C GLY A 238 28.63 18.21 -11.36
N PRO A 239 29.88 17.73 -11.49
CA PRO A 239 30.97 18.53 -12.02
C PRO A 239 30.61 19.18 -13.36
N GLY A 240 30.63 20.51 -13.43
CA GLY A 240 30.32 21.29 -14.63
C GLY A 240 28.82 21.50 -14.93
N GLU A 241 27.91 21.00 -14.10
CA GLU A 241 26.48 21.31 -14.20
C GLU A 241 26.14 22.66 -13.56
N PHE A 242 25.01 23.25 -13.96
CA PHE A 242 24.49 24.47 -13.32
C PHE A 242 24.30 24.25 -11.80
N GLY A 243 24.92 25.11 -10.99
CA GLY A 243 24.88 25.05 -9.53
C GLY A 243 26.05 24.29 -8.90
N ASP A 244 26.92 23.64 -9.68
CA ASP A 244 28.15 22.99 -9.19
C ASP A 244 29.05 23.97 -8.42
N GLU A 245 29.16 25.20 -8.92
CA GLU A 245 29.96 26.28 -8.36
C GLU A 245 29.49 26.74 -6.96
N THR A 246 28.24 26.43 -6.59
CA THR A 246 27.65 26.85 -5.31
C THR A 246 28.00 25.94 -4.14
N TRP A 247 28.69 24.82 -4.37
CA TRP A 247 29.05 23.85 -3.33
C TRP A 247 30.33 24.19 -2.56
N GLY A 248 30.90 25.38 -2.76
CA GLY A 248 32.03 25.87 -1.95
C GLY A 248 33.29 25.00 -2.03
N GLY A 249 33.48 24.30 -3.16
CA GLY A 249 34.63 23.40 -3.37
C GLY A 249 34.48 22.00 -2.76
N VAL A 250 33.32 21.65 -2.21
CA VAL A 250 33.05 20.28 -1.72
C VAL A 250 33.11 19.29 -2.90
N PRO A 251 33.96 18.25 -2.83
CA PRO A 251 34.03 17.19 -3.84
C PRO A 251 32.66 16.56 -4.08
N PHE A 252 32.36 16.19 -5.33
CA PHE A 252 31.03 15.70 -5.70
C PHE A 252 30.59 14.51 -4.84
N GLU A 253 31.49 13.57 -4.61
CA GLU A 253 31.29 12.33 -3.85
C GLU A 253 30.97 12.58 -2.37
N GLU A 254 31.33 13.76 -1.86
CA GLU A 254 31.08 14.16 -0.48
C GLU A 254 29.78 14.96 -0.29
N ARG A 255 29.07 15.31 -1.38
CA ARG A 255 27.81 16.07 -1.34
C ARG A 255 26.64 15.18 -0.92
N ARG A 256 25.77 15.69 -0.03
CA ARG A 256 24.71 14.90 0.64
C ARG A 256 23.50 15.78 1.00
N HIS A 257 22.43 15.16 1.51
CA HIS A 257 21.31 15.81 2.21
C HIS A 257 20.43 16.78 1.40
N VAL A 258 20.10 16.45 0.15
CA VAL A 258 19.10 17.20 -0.65
C VAL A 258 18.00 16.28 -1.19
N GLY A 259 17.52 15.36 -0.35
CA GLY A 259 16.48 14.41 -0.74
C GLY A 259 15.13 15.08 -0.97
N ALA A 260 14.38 14.59 -1.97
CA ALA A 260 12.97 14.92 -2.18
C ALA A 260 12.11 13.89 -1.46
N TRP A 261 12.00 14.04 -0.15
CA TRP A 261 11.43 13.02 0.75
C TRP A 261 9.95 13.21 1.06
N MET A 262 9.30 14.26 0.54
CA MET A 262 7.86 14.50 0.67
C MET A 262 7.26 14.66 -0.71
N VAL A 263 6.04 14.16 -0.88
CA VAL A 263 5.23 14.60 -2.01
C VAL A 263 4.74 16.04 -1.74
N PRO A 264 4.44 16.85 -2.78
CA PRO A 264 4.05 18.24 -2.59
C PRO A 264 2.85 18.40 -1.65
N SER A 265 2.92 19.37 -0.73
CA SER A 265 1.88 19.67 0.27
C SER A 265 1.23 21.02 0.05
#